data_AF-A0A7C4U8X2-F1
#
_entry.id   AF-A0A7C4U8X2-F1
#
_cell.length_a   1.000
_cell.length_b   1.000
_cell.length_c   1.000
_cell.angle_alpha   90.00
_cell.angle_beta   90.00
_cell.angle_gamma   90.00
#
_symmetry.space_group_name_H-M   'P 1'
#
loop_
_entity.id
_entity.type
_entity.pdbx_description
1 polymer ?
#
loop_
_entity_poly.entity_id
_entity_poly.type
_entity_poly.pdbx_seq_one_letter_code
_entity_poly.pdbx_strand_id
1 'polypeptide(L)'
;MIFHLKYKKREVIMGIMFTSQEVIETAISAEVNSEKFYEEMSKKVKNKEIKKLFEDLAKIEKSHINDFRKLYEKVKDKMEEIVGDEIEFSRYMRSYMESWVFKTFEEKKKNINIEDLNSIINFAISFERETILFYHGIKDNVSKEAGNIVNEIIKQEIEHIITLDNYLKELKGNIDELLFVSLEGELLASKFYKDAAKKAESDTAKRFFKELANYEMKHYEHLKKIIEAREGKKKIVKIDIEKLKEKIKPEVKGEFEPNKSEIAEVLQIGIESEKKAYERYKKLAEKIDDKEGSKIFEELAEEERKHQRILEDEFYNISNKGMIIWGD
;
A
#
# COMPACT_ATOMS: atom_id res chain seq x y z
N MET A 1 56.79 -10.49 -50.25
CA MET A 1 56.47 -11.59 -49.31
C MET A 1 55.70 -10.98 -48.14
N ILE A 2 54.38 -10.91 -48.24
CA ILE A 2 53.52 -10.28 -47.22
C ILE A 2 52.97 -11.41 -46.35
N PHE A 3 53.42 -11.49 -45.09
CA PHE A 3 52.89 -12.41 -44.10
C PHE A 3 51.54 -11.89 -43.60
N HIS A 4 50.45 -12.54 -44.01
CA HIS A 4 49.12 -12.34 -43.45
C HIS A 4 49.01 -13.14 -42.15
N LEU A 5 49.16 -12.48 -41.01
CA LEU A 5 48.80 -13.04 -39.71
C LEU A 5 47.27 -13.12 -39.63
N LYS A 6 46.73 -14.32 -39.82
CA LYS A 6 45.33 -14.64 -39.51
C LYS A 6 45.10 -14.45 -38.01
N TYR A 7 44.44 -13.36 -37.63
CA TYR A 7 43.78 -13.28 -36.33
C TYR A 7 42.64 -14.31 -36.32
N LYS A 8 42.87 -15.47 -35.67
CA LYS A 8 41.78 -16.34 -35.22
C LYS A 8 40.93 -15.50 -34.26
N LYS A 9 39.67 -15.23 -34.60
CA LYS A 9 38.67 -14.82 -33.62
C LYS A 9 38.72 -15.85 -32.48
N ARG A 10 39.24 -15.46 -31.32
CA ARG A 10 38.94 -16.19 -30.08
C ARG A 10 37.44 -16.00 -29.87
N GLU A 11 36.69 -17.08 -29.94
CA GLU A 11 35.38 -17.12 -29.27
C GLU A 11 35.65 -16.74 -27.83
N VAL A 12 35.07 -15.63 -27.38
CA VAL A 12 35.04 -15.28 -25.96
C VAL A 12 34.14 -16.34 -25.34
N ILE A 13 34.75 -17.34 -24.69
CA ILE A 13 34.00 -18.25 -23.82
C ILE A 13 33.46 -17.35 -22.71
N MET A 14 32.16 -17.06 -22.77
CA MET A 14 31.44 -16.32 -21.72
C MET A 14 31.61 -17.13 -20.45
N GLY A 15 32.29 -16.53 -19.48
CA GLY A 15 32.75 -17.24 -18.31
C GLY A 15 31.61 -17.68 -17.40
N ILE A 16 31.52 -18.97 -17.07
CA ILE A 16 30.63 -19.46 -16.02
C ILE A 16 31.21 -19.00 -14.68
N MET A 17 30.47 -18.17 -13.95
CA MET A 17 30.89 -17.65 -12.64
C MET A 17 30.13 -18.27 -11.45
N PHE A 18 28.99 -18.90 -11.73
CA PHE A 18 28.15 -19.58 -10.76
C PHE A 18 27.76 -20.94 -11.30
N THR A 19 27.96 -21.97 -10.48
CA THR A 19 27.58 -23.33 -10.82
C THR A 19 26.09 -23.57 -10.60
N SER A 20 25.53 -24.56 -11.28
CA SER A 20 24.19 -25.08 -11.02
C SER A 20 24.00 -25.45 -9.55
N GLN A 21 25.04 -25.98 -8.89
CA GLN A 21 25.02 -26.33 -7.46
C GLN A 21 24.85 -25.08 -6.59
N GLU A 22 25.66 -24.06 -6.80
CA GLU A 22 25.60 -22.80 -6.04
C GLU A 22 24.27 -22.08 -6.24
N VAL A 23 23.74 -22.05 -7.47
CA VAL A 23 22.41 -21.49 -7.77
C VAL A 23 21.34 -22.19 -6.95
N ILE A 24 21.35 -23.53 -6.93
CA ILE A 24 20.33 -24.32 -6.22
C ILE A 24 20.49 -24.18 -4.69
N GLU A 25 21.71 -24.21 -4.16
CA GLU A 25 21.97 -24.05 -2.72
C GLU A 25 21.53 -22.68 -2.20
N THR A 26 21.76 -21.63 -3.01
CA THR A 26 21.31 -20.27 -2.70
C THR A 26 19.79 -20.20 -2.70
N ALA A 27 19.12 -20.84 -3.67
CA ALA A 27 17.66 -20.89 -3.74
C ALA A 27 17.09 -21.58 -2.50
N ILE A 28 17.57 -22.78 -2.18
CA ILE A 28 17.16 -23.53 -0.98
C ILE A 28 17.33 -22.67 0.28
N SER A 29 18.40 -21.89 0.39
CA SER A 29 18.64 -21.04 1.56
C SER A 29 17.62 -19.89 1.68
N ALA A 30 17.31 -19.23 0.56
CA ALA A 30 16.28 -18.18 0.51
C ALA A 30 14.90 -18.75 0.88
N GLU A 31 14.53 -19.87 0.25
CA GLU A 31 13.27 -20.58 0.46
C GLU A 31 13.08 -21.04 1.92
N VAL A 32 14.14 -21.55 2.56
CA VAL A 32 14.10 -21.94 3.99
C VAL A 32 13.84 -20.73 4.88
N ASN A 33 14.35 -19.54 4.51
CA ASN A 33 14.10 -18.33 5.27
C ASN A 33 12.67 -17.81 5.06
N SER A 34 12.15 -17.86 3.83
CA SER A 34 10.75 -17.58 3.52
C SER A 34 9.80 -18.52 4.26
N GLU A 35 10.02 -19.84 4.19
CA GLU A 35 9.23 -20.84 4.92
C GLU A 35 9.15 -20.51 6.41
N LYS A 36 10.30 -20.30 7.07
CA LYS A 36 10.35 -19.97 8.51
C LYS A 36 9.61 -18.68 8.82
N PHE A 37 9.78 -17.65 8.00
CA PHE A 37 9.11 -16.38 8.20
C PHE A 37 7.59 -16.52 8.09
N TYR A 38 7.11 -17.19 7.04
CA TYR A 38 5.68 -17.44 6.86
C TYR A 38 5.10 -18.33 7.97
N GLU A 39 5.81 -19.38 8.40
CA GLU A 39 5.41 -20.21 9.54
C GLU A 39 5.36 -19.42 10.86
N GLU A 40 6.28 -18.48 11.08
CA GLU A 40 6.26 -17.63 12.27
C GLU A 40 5.13 -16.59 12.23
N MET A 41 4.94 -15.92 11.09
CA MET A 41 3.92 -14.89 10.96
C MET A 41 2.51 -15.49 11.05
N SER A 42 2.25 -16.64 10.43
CA SER A 42 0.96 -17.34 10.55
C SER A 42 0.57 -17.68 11.99
N LYS A 43 1.55 -17.86 12.90
CA LYS A 43 1.31 -18.08 14.34
C LYS A 43 1.04 -16.79 15.11
N LYS A 44 1.55 -15.66 14.65
CA LYS A 44 1.48 -14.35 15.32
C LYS A 44 0.29 -13.51 14.88
N VAL A 45 -0.09 -13.57 13.60
CA VAL A 45 -1.18 -12.74 13.06
C VAL A 45 -2.55 -13.23 13.53
N LYS A 46 -3.43 -12.29 13.88
CA LYS A 46 -4.81 -12.59 14.33
C LYS A 46 -5.80 -12.70 13.17
N ASN A 47 -5.55 -11.98 12.07
CA ASN A 47 -6.42 -11.99 10.90
C ASN A 47 -6.39 -13.39 10.26
N LYS A 48 -7.56 -14.02 10.11
CA LYS A 48 -7.68 -15.40 9.64
C LYS A 48 -7.27 -15.60 8.19
N GLU A 49 -7.54 -14.61 7.33
CA GLU A 49 -7.21 -14.65 5.91
C GLU A 49 -5.71 -14.50 5.72
N ILE A 50 -5.08 -13.52 6.39
CA ILE A 50 -3.62 -13.34 6.35
C ILE A 50 -2.89 -14.52 7.01
N LYS A 51 -3.45 -15.08 8.09
CA LYS A 51 -2.94 -16.33 8.65
C LYS A 51 -2.94 -17.44 7.61
N LYS A 52 -4.06 -17.63 6.91
CA LYS A 52 -4.22 -18.65 5.88
C LYS A 52 -3.26 -18.44 4.70
N LEU A 53 -3.08 -17.19 4.25
CA LEU A 53 -2.10 -16.81 3.25
C LEU A 53 -0.69 -17.27 3.65
N PHE A 54 -0.23 -16.93 4.86
CA PHE A 54 1.11 -17.32 5.30
C PHE A 54 1.24 -18.84 5.53
N GLU A 55 0.18 -19.52 5.98
CA GLU A 55 0.19 -20.99 6.05
C GLU A 55 0.32 -21.65 4.67
N ASP A 56 -0.26 -21.05 3.64
CA ASP A 56 -0.22 -21.59 2.28
C ASP A 56 1.09 -21.24 1.57
N LEU A 57 1.61 -20.01 1.72
CA LEU A 57 2.95 -19.65 1.26
C LEU A 57 4.03 -20.53 1.90
N ALA A 58 3.99 -20.75 3.22
CA ALA A 58 4.94 -21.65 3.88
C ALA A 58 4.93 -23.08 3.29
N LYS A 59 3.76 -23.60 2.89
CA LYS A 59 3.68 -24.92 2.23
C LYS A 59 4.25 -24.90 0.82
N ILE A 60 4.06 -23.80 0.10
CA ILE A 60 4.62 -23.60 -1.25
C ILE A 60 6.15 -23.60 -1.16
N GLU A 61 6.75 -22.81 -0.26
CA GLU A 61 8.21 -22.79 -0.08
C GLU A 61 8.76 -24.16 0.32
N LYS A 62 8.03 -24.86 1.21
CA LYS A 62 8.39 -26.24 1.57
C LYS A 62 8.41 -27.17 0.34
N SER A 63 7.50 -26.97 -0.61
CA SER A 63 7.50 -27.71 -1.88
C SER A 63 8.71 -27.31 -2.74
N HIS A 64 8.97 -26.02 -2.91
CA HIS A 64 10.12 -25.50 -3.66
C HIS A 64 11.44 -26.05 -3.11
N ILE A 65 11.66 -26.01 -1.80
CA ILE A 65 12.83 -26.59 -1.12
C ILE A 65 13.02 -28.07 -1.50
N ASN A 66 11.94 -28.86 -1.48
CA ASN A 66 12.02 -30.28 -1.80
C ASN A 66 12.34 -30.52 -3.28
N ASP A 67 11.79 -29.72 -4.18
CA ASP A 67 12.05 -29.84 -5.61
C ASP A 67 13.46 -29.38 -5.98
N PHE A 68 13.95 -28.31 -5.37
CA PHE A 68 15.34 -27.87 -5.50
C PHE A 68 16.33 -28.88 -4.92
N ARG A 69 16.04 -29.54 -3.80
CA ARG A 69 16.87 -30.65 -3.29
C ARG A 69 16.94 -31.82 -4.27
N LYS A 70 15.82 -32.22 -4.87
CA LYS A 70 15.83 -33.26 -5.92
C LYS A 70 16.62 -32.82 -7.15
N LEU A 71 16.58 -31.54 -7.49
CA LEU A 71 17.35 -30.99 -8.61
C LEU A 71 18.85 -30.97 -8.30
N TYR A 72 19.22 -30.60 -7.06
CA TYR A 72 20.60 -30.63 -6.57
C TYR A 72 21.20 -32.03 -6.72
N GLU A 73 20.48 -33.06 -6.28
CA GLU A 73 20.93 -34.46 -6.40
C GLU A 73 21.22 -34.89 -7.86
N LYS A 74 20.57 -34.27 -8.85
CA LYS A 74 20.80 -34.55 -10.28
C LYS A 74 22.01 -33.81 -10.86
N VAL A 75 22.47 -32.74 -10.21
CA VAL A 75 23.56 -31.90 -10.71
C VAL A 75 24.81 -31.94 -9.84
N LYS A 76 24.74 -32.51 -8.63
CA LYS A 76 25.85 -32.51 -7.66
C LYS A 76 27.13 -33.20 -8.13
N ASP A 77 27.02 -34.15 -9.06
CA ASP A 77 28.16 -34.90 -9.60
C ASP A 77 28.66 -34.31 -10.93
N LYS A 78 28.03 -33.24 -11.43
CA LYS A 78 28.46 -32.56 -12.65
C LYS A 78 29.57 -31.58 -12.32
N MET A 79 30.72 -31.73 -12.98
CA MET A 79 31.78 -30.72 -12.95
C MET A 79 31.45 -29.62 -13.95
N GLU A 80 31.12 -28.43 -13.43
CA GLU A 80 31.07 -27.21 -14.22
C GLU A 80 32.37 -26.43 -13.97
N GLU A 81 33.13 -26.21 -15.03
CA GLU A 81 34.37 -25.45 -14.94
C GLU A 81 34.04 -23.95 -14.84
N ILE A 82 34.37 -23.35 -13.69
CA ILE A 82 34.27 -21.90 -13.51
C ILE A 82 35.36 -21.27 -14.35
N VAL A 83 34.97 -20.59 -15.42
CA VAL A 83 35.89 -19.87 -16.31
C VAL A 83 35.57 -18.41 -16.14
N GLY A 84 36.54 -17.55 -15.80
CA GLY A 84 36.28 -16.11 -15.73
C GLY A 84 37.37 -15.34 -15.01
N ASP A 85 37.82 -14.25 -15.64
CA ASP A 85 38.77 -13.27 -15.05
C ASP A 85 38.10 -12.37 -13.98
N GLU A 86 36.77 -12.46 -13.78
CA GLU A 86 36.00 -11.64 -12.83
C GLU A 86 35.73 -12.35 -11.49
N ILE A 87 36.77 -12.93 -10.90
CA ILE A 87 36.72 -13.52 -9.54
C ILE A 87 36.20 -12.49 -8.51
N GLU A 88 36.44 -11.20 -8.72
CA GLU A 88 35.96 -10.13 -7.84
C GLU A 88 34.45 -9.93 -7.91
N PHE A 89 33.84 -9.95 -9.11
CA PHE A 89 32.39 -9.78 -9.27
C PHE A 89 31.63 -10.97 -8.66
N SER A 90 32.07 -12.20 -8.95
CA SER A 90 31.46 -13.40 -8.35
C SER A 90 31.60 -13.46 -6.84
N ARG A 91 32.71 -12.96 -6.27
CA ARG A 91 32.93 -12.88 -4.82
C ARG A 91 32.07 -11.79 -4.18
N TYR A 92 31.93 -10.64 -4.84
CA TYR A 92 31.02 -9.58 -4.42
C TYR A 92 29.58 -10.09 -4.37
N MET A 93 29.11 -10.74 -5.42
CA MET A 93 27.75 -11.28 -5.51
C MET A 93 27.48 -12.38 -4.47
N ARG A 94 28.46 -13.27 -4.22
CA ARG A 94 28.39 -14.25 -3.11
C ARG A 94 28.29 -13.57 -1.74
N SER A 95 29.16 -12.60 -1.47
CA SER A 95 29.15 -11.83 -0.21
C SER A 95 27.85 -11.04 -0.03
N TYR A 96 27.34 -10.43 -1.10
CA TYR A 96 26.07 -9.71 -1.10
C TYR A 96 24.93 -10.66 -0.74
N MET A 97 24.85 -11.84 -1.35
CA MET A 97 23.81 -12.81 -1.01
C MET A 97 23.94 -13.36 0.39
N GLU A 98 25.14 -13.74 0.83
CA GLU A 98 25.33 -14.20 2.20
C GLU A 98 24.92 -13.12 3.21
N SER A 99 25.30 -11.87 2.98
CA SER A 99 24.90 -10.73 3.81
C SER A 99 23.39 -10.49 3.77
N TRP A 100 22.79 -10.55 2.60
CA TRP A 100 21.37 -10.26 2.39
C TRP A 100 20.46 -11.38 2.95
N VAL A 101 20.71 -12.63 2.55
CA VAL A 101 19.94 -13.83 2.95
C VAL A 101 20.06 -14.09 4.46
N PHE A 102 21.26 -13.95 5.06
CA PHE A 102 21.47 -14.35 6.46
C PHE A 102 21.43 -13.21 7.47
N LYS A 103 22.08 -12.06 7.18
CA LYS A 103 22.18 -10.96 8.17
C LYS A 103 21.03 -9.97 8.02
N THR A 104 20.84 -9.48 6.81
CA THR A 104 19.91 -8.39 6.54
C THR A 104 18.47 -8.83 6.79
N PHE A 105 18.12 -10.07 6.43
CA PHE A 105 16.80 -10.63 6.70
C PHE A 105 16.47 -10.65 8.19
N GLU A 106 17.32 -11.26 9.02
CA GLU A 106 17.08 -11.37 10.47
C GLU A 106 17.12 -10.02 11.19
N GLU A 107 18.00 -9.11 10.76
CA GLU A 107 18.05 -7.74 11.30
C GLU A 107 16.81 -6.94 10.94
N LYS A 108 16.40 -6.93 9.67
CA LYS A 108 15.19 -6.21 9.24
C LYS A 108 13.92 -6.84 9.85
N LYS A 109 13.88 -8.17 10.00
CA LYS A 109 12.78 -8.91 10.62
C LYS A 109 12.50 -8.46 12.06
N LYS A 110 13.54 -8.09 12.83
CA LYS A 110 13.39 -7.57 14.21
C LYS A 110 12.68 -6.23 14.30
N ASN A 111 12.71 -5.45 13.21
CA ASN A 111 12.15 -4.11 13.18
C ASN A 111 10.74 -4.06 12.54
N ILE A 112 10.17 -5.20 12.15
CA ILE A 112 8.82 -5.27 11.60
C ILE A 112 7.82 -4.97 12.73
N ASN A 113 6.87 -4.06 12.46
CA ASN A 113 5.71 -3.91 13.32
C ASN A 113 4.74 -5.08 13.09
N ILE A 114 4.81 -6.10 13.94
CA ILE A 114 3.97 -7.31 13.82
C ILE A 114 2.48 -7.07 14.11
N GLU A 115 2.10 -5.88 14.60
CA GLU A 115 0.70 -5.49 14.76
C GLU A 115 0.12 -4.89 13.48
N ASP A 116 0.99 -4.42 12.56
CA ASP A 116 0.60 -3.85 11.27
C ASP A 116 0.75 -4.89 10.15
N LEU A 117 -0.38 -5.39 9.66
CA LEU A 117 -0.42 -6.37 8.57
C LEU A 117 0.20 -5.84 7.28
N ASN A 118 0.09 -4.53 7.01
CA ASN A 118 0.75 -3.91 5.84
C ASN A 118 2.27 -3.96 6.00
N SER A 119 2.80 -3.69 7.20
CA SER A 119 4.24 -3.80 7.49
C SER A 119 4.77 -5.20 7.22
N ILE A 120 4.07 -6.24 7.71
CA ILE A 120 4.48 -7.64 7.55
C ILE A 120 4.48 -8.05 6.07
N ILE A 121 3.42 -7.72 5.33
CA ILE A 121 3.33 -8.10 3.91
C ILE A 121 4.33 -7.32 3.05
N ASN A 122 4.55 -6.03 3.31
CA ASN A 122 5.57 -5.27 2.60
C ASN A 122 6.98 -5.82 2.86
N PHE A 123 7.25 -6.32 4.07
CA PHE A 123 8.51 -6.99 4.36
C PHE A 123 8.66 -8.27 3.52
N ALA A 124 7.63 -9.12 3.48
CA ALA A 124 7.64 -10.33 2.63
C ALA A 124 7.91 -9.99 1.16
N ILE A 125 7.18 -9.03 0.59
CA ILE A 125 7.38 -8.57 -0.79
C ILE A 125 8.81 -8.06 -1.01
N SER A 126 9.38 -7.34 -0.03
CA SER A 126 10.74 -6.83 -0.15
C SER A 126 11.77 -7.95 -0.21
N PHE A 127 11.51 -9.07 0.47
CA PHE A 127 12.39 -10.23 0.44
C PHE A 127 12.39 -10.88 -0.96
N GLU A 128 11.21 -11.21 -1.48
CA GLU A 128 11.12 -11.86 -2.81
C GLU A 128 11.68 -11.00 -3.94
N ARG A 129 11.52 -9.67 -3.85
CA ARG A 129 12.09 -8.73 -4.84
C ARG A 129 13.61 -8.77 -4.88
N GLU A 130 14.24 -8.86 -3.73
CA GLU A 130 15.70 -8.89 -3.61
C GLU A 130 16.24 -10.26 -4.06
N THR A 131 15.52 -11.37 -3.80
CA THR A 131 15.79 -12.68 -4.41
C THR A 131 15.78 -12.59 -5.95
N ILE A 132 14.74 -11.99 -6.52
CA ILE A 132 14.63 -11.79 -7.98
C ILE A 132 15.80 -10.95 -8.52
N LEU A 133 16.14 -9.84 -7.84
CA LEU A 133 17.23 -8.95 -8.25
C LEU A 133 18.57 -9.69 -8.28
N PHE A 134 18.86 -10.52 -7.28
CA PHE A 134 20.05 -11.36 -7.28
C PHE A 134 20.08 -12.31 -8.48
N TYR A 135 19.01 -13.08 -8.68
CA TYR A 135 18.95 -14.07 -9.75
C TYR A 135 19.01 -13.44 -11.15
N HIS A 136 18.41 -12.25 -11.32
CA HIS A 136 18.61 -11.45 -12.51
C HIS A 136 20.06 -11.04 -12.71
N GLY A 137 20.76 -10.64 -11.65
CA GLY A 137 22.17 -10.21 -11.70
C GLY A 137 23.16 -11.32 -12.09
N ILE A 138 22.86 -12.58 -11.77
CA ILE A 138 23.74 -13.71 -12.11
C ILE A 138 23.33 -14.44 -13.40
N LYS A 139 22.18 -14.13 -13.99
CA LYS A 139 21.57 -14.86 -15.12
C LYS A 139 22.47 -14.96 -16.35
N ASP A 140 23.25 -13.94 -16.64
CA ASP A 140 24.15 -13.91 -17.81
C ASP A 140 25.52 -14.57 -17.52
N ASN A 141 25.75 -14.97 -16.26
CA ASN A 141 27.03 -15.50 -15.76
C ASN A 141 26.92 -16.96 -15.28
N VAL A 142 25.87 -17.67 -15.69
CA VAL A 142 25.60 -19.08 -15.36
C VAL A 142 25.62 -19.95 -16.63
N SER A 143 25.80 -21.25 -16.47
CA SER A 143 25.62 -22.22 -17.58
C SER A 143 24.19 -22.15 -18.13
N LYS A 144 23.96 -22.68 -19.34
CA LYS A 144 22.61 -22.72 -19.93
C LYS A 144 21.64 -23.53 -19.06
N GLU A 145 22.13 -24.63 -18.50
CA GLU A 145 21.41 -25.49 -17.57
C GLU A 145 21.02 -24.70 -16.32
N ALA A 146 21.98 -24.04 -15.66
CA ALA A 146 21.73 -23.19 -14.50
C ALA A 146 20.81 -22.01 -14.82
N GLY A 147 20.93 -21.41 -16.00
CA GLY A 147 20.05 -20.32 -16.47
C GLY A 147 18.57 -20.72 -16.52
N ASN A 148 18.26 -21.98 -16.84
CA ASN A 148 16.88 -22.47 -16.77
C ASN A 148 16.37 -22.54 -15.32
N ILE A 149 17.23 -22.94 -14.39
CA ILE A 149 16.92 -22.98 -12.95
C ILE A 149 16.68 -21.57 -12.43
N VAL A 150 17.55 -20.63 -12.78
CA VAL A 150 17.43 -19.20 -12.45
C VAL A 150 16.08 -18.63 -12.92
N ASN A 151 15.67 -18.93 -14.16
CA ASN A 151 14.37 -18.47 -14.68
C ASN A 151 13.18 -19.05 -13.91
N GLU A 152 13.26 -20.32 -13.50
CA GLU A 152 12.21 -20.96 -12.72
C GLU A 152 12.08 -20.34 -11.32
N ILE A 153 13.20 -20.06 -10.65
CA ILE A 153 13.22 -19.36 -9.36
C ILE A 153 12.58 -17.97 -9.50
N ILE A 154 13.03 -17.15 -10.47
CA ILE A 154 12.47 -15.81 -10.69
C ILE A 154 10.95 -15.88 -10.91
N LYS A 155 10.47 -16.88 -11.64
CA LYS A 155 9.05 -17.06 -11.89
C LYS A 155 8.29 -17.36 -10.58
N GLN A 156 8.78 -18.26 -9.74
CA GLN A 156 8.17 -18.58 -8.44
C GLN A 156 8.07 -17.34 -7.55
N GLU A 157 9.14 -16.55 -7.45
CA GLU A 157 9.13 -15.34 -6.62
C GLU A 157 8.18 -14.25 -7.15
N ILE A 158 8.02 -14.14 -8.47
CA ILE A 158 7.02 -13.24 -9.06
C ILE A 158 5.60 -13.68 -8.65
N GLU A 159 5.32 -14.99 -8.65
CA GLU A 159 4.01 -15.53 -8.22
C GLU A 159 3.73 -15.23 -6.73
N HIS A 160 4.75 -15.29 -5.87
CA HIS A 160 4.66 -14.87 -4.47
C HIS A 160 4.34 -13.38 -4.33
N ILE A 161 5.08 -12.51 -5.03
CA ILE A 161 4.86 -11.05 -5.00
C ILE A 161 3.45 -10.70 -5.46
N ILE A 162 2.96 -11.31 -6.55
CA ILE A 162 1.61 -11.05 -7.05
C ILE A 162 0.57 -11.45 -5.99
N THR A 163 0.75 -12.61 -5.36
CA THR A 163 -0.15 -13.09 -4.31
C THR A 163 -0.16 -12.13 -3.12
N LEU A 164 1.02 -11.77 -2.61
CA LEU A 164 1.18 -10.84 -1.48
C LEU A 164 0.64 -9.44 -1.80
N ASP A 165 0.88 -8.90 -3.00
CA ASP A 165 0.40 -7.59 -3.43
C ASP A 165 -1.13 -7.54 -3.56
N ASN A 166 -1.76 -8.62 -4.00
CA ASN A 166 -3.23 -8.71 -4.02
C ASN A 166 -3.81 -8.62 -2.61
N TYR A 167 -3.26 -9.36 -1.65
CA TYR A 167 -3.67 -9.24 -0.25
C TYR A 167 -3.34 -7.87 0.34
N LEU A 168 -2.21 -7.25 -0.03
CA LEU A 168 -1.87 -5.90 0.40
C LEU A 168 -2.89 -4.86 -0.11
N LYS A 169 -3.37 -5.01 -1.34
CA LYS A 169 -4.44 -4.17 -1.90
C LYS A 169 -5.77 -4.40 -1.22
N GLU A 170 -6.08 -5.64 -0.88
CA GLU A 170 -7.28 -5.98 -0.09
C GLU A 170 -7.20 -5.39 1.32
N LEU A 171 -6.04 -5.46 1.98
CA LEU A 171 -5.79 -4.86 3.30
C LEU A 171 -5.85 -3.33 3.29
N LYS A 172 -5.20 -2.66 2.33
CA LYS A 172 -5.34 -1.21 2.13
C LYS A 172 -6.77 -0.80 1.76
N GLY A 173 -7.58 -1.76 1.31
CA GLY A 173 -9.00 -1.64 1.11
C GLY A 173 -9.84 -2.24 2.25
N ASN A 174 -9.26 -2.55 3.41
CA ASN A 174 -9.98 -3.10 4.56
C ASN A 174 -10.88 -2.01 5.13
N ILE A 175 -12.15 -2.36 5.35
CA ILE A 175 -13.18 -1.48 5.87
C ILE A 175 -12.71 -0.82 7.17
N ASP A 176 -12.02 -1.54 8.06
CA ASP A 176 -11.62 -0.97 9.35
C ASP A 176 -10.55 0.12 9.18
N GLU A 177 -9.55 -0.08 8.31
CA GLU A 177 -8.55 0.96 7.99
C GLU A 177 -9.22 2.17 7.32
N LEU A 178 -10.10 1.93 6.35
CA LEU A 178 -10.86 3.00 5.68
C LEU A 178 -11.74 3.79 6.66
N LEU A 179 -12.33 3.13 7.66
CA LEU A 179 -13.12 3.79 8.71
C LEU A 179 -12.25 4.66 9.61
N PHE A 180 -11.09 4.16 10.06
CA PHE A 180 -10.16 4.95 10.88
C PHE A 180 -9.62 6.16 10.12
N VAL A 181 -9.19 5.99 8.87
CA VAL A 181 -8.71 7.09 8.03
C VAL A 181 -9.82 8.11 7.77
N SER A 182 -11.05 7.66 7.55
CA SER A 182 -12.20 8.57 7.39
C SER A 182 -12.47 9.32 8.69
N LEU A 183 -12.46 8.64 9.85
CA LEU A 183 -12.65 9.25 11.16
C LEU A 183 -11.62 10.36 11.44
N GLU A 184 -10.33 10.08 11.22
CA GLU A 184 -9.28 11.08 11.36
C GLU A 184 -9.46 12.25 10.39
N GLY A 185 -9.84 11.96 9.14
CA GLY A 185 -10.18 12.95 8.12
C GLY A 185 -11.24 13.93 8.60
N GLU A 186 -12.37 13.43 9.13
CA GLU A 186 -13.47 14.25 9.65
C GLU A 186 -13.04 15.15 10.82
N LEU A 187 -12.24 14.59 11.74
CA LEU A 187 -11.73 15.37 12.88
C LEU A 187 -10.78 16.48 12.41
N LEU A 188 -9.93 16.20 11.43
CA LEU A 188 -9.01 17.17 10.85
C LEU A 188 -9.77 18.25 10.08
N ALA A 189 -10.78 17.88 9.28
CA ALA A 189 -11.62 18.82 8.55
C ALA A 189 -12.40 19.75 9.50
N SER A 190 -12.99 19.20 10.56
CA SER A 190 -13.66 20.03 11.60
C SER A 190 -12.71 21.04 12.26
N LYS A 191 -11.47 20.63 12.59
CA LYS A 191 -10.46 21.53 13.15
C LYS A 191 -10.02 22.59 12.14
N PHE A 192 -9.78 22.18 10.90
CA PHE A 192 -9.41 23.06 9.81
C PHE A 192 -10.45 24.15 9.60
N TYR A 193 -11.74 23.80 9.52
CA TYR A 193 -12.81 24.80 9.38
C TYR A 193 -12.99 25.66 10.64
N LYS A 194 -12.78 25.13 11.86
CA LYS A 194 -12.73 25.97 13.07
C LYS A 194 -11.62 27.01 13.03
N ASP A 195 -10.47 26.67 12.48
CA ASP A 195 -9.35 27.60 12.34
C ASP A 195 -9.58 28.60 11.21
N ALA A 196 -10.18 28.17 10.08
CA ALA A 196 -10.67 29.07 9.04
C ALA A 196 -11.67 30.10 9.59
N ALA A 197 -12.60 29.68 10.45
CA ALA A 197 -13.54 30.57 11.10
C ALA A 197 -12.89 31.60 12.04
N LYS A 198 -11.68 31.35 12.55
CA LYS A 198 -10.93 32.34 13.35
C LYS A 198 -10.20 33.36 12.46
N LYS A 199 -9.81 32.93 11.25
CA LYS A 199 -9.11 33.74 10.26
C LYS A 199 -10.03 34.63 9.45
N ALA A 200 -11.27 34.21 9.23
CA ALA A 200 -12.30 35.01 8.56
C ALA A 200 -12.52 36.35 9.29
N GLU A 201 -12.60 37.45 8.55
CA GLU A 201 -12.84 38.77 9.11
C GLU A 201 -14.33 39.12 9.09
N SER A 202 -15.07 38.72 8.05
CA SER A 202 -16.53 38.93 7.98
C SER A 202 -17.30 37.99 8.91
N ASP A 203 -18.40 38.47 9.50
CA ASP A 203 -19.20 37.62 10.41
C ASP A 203 -19.92 36.50 9.66
N THR A 204 -20.24 36.73 8.40
CA THR A 204 -20.83 35.75 7.49
C THR A 204 -19.88 34.58 7.21
N ALA A 205 -18.62 34.84 6.87
CA ALA A 205 -17.63 33.77 6.69
C ALA A 205 -17.30 33.03 8.00
N LYS A 206 -17.24 33.73 9.13
CA LYS A 206 -17.08 33.08 10.45
C LYS A 206 -18.21 32.10 10.74
N ARG A 207 -19.46 32.45 10.39
CA ARG A 207 -20.61 31.54 10.54
C ARG A 207 -20.51 30.36 9.58
N PHE A 208 -20.20 30.62 8.30
CA PHE A 208 -20.02 29.59 7.28
C PHE A 208 -19.05 28.49 7.71
N PHE A 209 -17.83 28.86 8.07
CA PHE A 209 -16.83 27.88 8.48
C PHE A 209 -17.15 27.20 9.82
N LYS A 210 -17.87 27.87 10.73
CA LYS A 210 -18.37 27.22 11.96
C LYS A 210 -19.41 26.14 11.65
N GLU A 211 -20.28 26.38 10.67
CA GLU A 211 -21.29 25.41 10.26
C GLU A 211 -20.67 24.20 9.57
N LEU A 212 -19.76 24.40 8.60
CA LEU A 212 -18.98 23.30 8.02
C LEU A 212 -18.25 22.49 9.09
N ALA A 213 -17.56 23.17 10.02
CA ALA A 213 -16.88 22.47 11.11
C ALA A 213 -17.82 21.63 12.00
N ASN A 214 -19.09 22.04 12.11
CA ASN A 214 -20.10 21.29 12.86
C ASN A 214 -20.64 20.11 12.05
N TYR A 215 -20.73 20.20 10.72
CA TYR A 215 -21.06 19.05 9.86
C TYR A 215 -19.99 17.97 9.97
N GLU A 216 -18.70 18.30 9.78
CA GLU A 216 -17.62 17.31 9.87
C GLU A 216 -17.51 16.69 11.27
N MET A 217 -17.79 17.46 12.33
CA MET A 217 -17.83 16.91 13.69
C MET A 217 -18.97 15.90 13.87
N LYS A 218 -20.12 16.09 13.20
CA LYS A 218 -21.21 15.10 13.22
C LYS A 218 -20.80 13.83 12.47
N HIS A 219 -20.10 13.95 11.34
CA HIS A 219 -19.55 12.80 10.61
C HIS A 219 -18.55 12.03 11.47
N TYR A 220 -17.62 12.73 12.13
CA TYR A 220 -16.69 12.14 13.10
C TYR A 220 -17.41 11.33 14.18
N GLU A 221 -18.41 11.91 14.83
CA GLU A 221 -19.17 11.22 15.88
C GLU A 221 -19.97 10.02 15.33
N HIS A 222 -20.43 10.09 14.08
CA HIS A 222 -21.08 8.97 13.42
C HIS A 222 -20.10 7.83 13.18
N LEU A 223 -18.97 8.10 12.53
CA LEU A 223 -17.93 7.10 12.25
C LEU A 223 -17.39 6.47 13.53
N LYS A 224 -17.19 7.27 14.58
CA LYS A 224 -16.75 6.79 15.89
C LYS A 224 -17.72 5.73 16.44
N LYS A 225 -19.02 5.99 16.38
CA LYS A 225 -20.05 5.02 16.80
C LYS A 225 -20.05 3.77 15.94
N ILE A 226 -19.84 3.90 14.62
CA ILE A 226 -19.73 2.75 13.72
C ILE A 226 -18.53 1.88 14.11
N ILE A 227 -17.36 2.48 14.34
CA ILE A 227 -16.14 1.80 14.76
C ILE A 227 -16.35 1.10 16.12
N GLU A 228 -16.87 1.80 17.12
CA GLU A 228 -17.15 1.25 18.45
C GLU A 228 -18.15 0.06 18.38
N ALA A 229 -19.18 0.15 17.53
CA ALA A 229 -20.13 -0.95 17.33
C ALA A 229 -19.46 -2.18 16.67
N ARG A 230 -18.54 -1.95 15.73
CA ARG A 230 -17.80 -3.01 15.02
C ARG A 230 -16.79 -3.72 15.93
N GLU A 231 -16.04 -2.98 16.75
CA GLU A 231 -15.11 -3.56 17.73
C GLU A 231 -15.83 -4.47 18.75
N GLY A 232 -17.10 -4.17 19.05
CA GLY A 232 -17.98 -5.00 19.89
C GLY A 232 -18.67 -6.18 19.21
N LYS A 233 -18.38 -6.49 17.92
CA LYS A 233 -19.08 -7.50 17.08
C LYS A 233 -20.59 -7.29 16.96
N LYS A 234 -21.09 -6.05 17.01
CA LYS A 234 -22.52 -5.74 16.81
C LYS A 234 -22.77 -5.35 15.36
N LYS A 235 -23.98 -5.65 14.85
CA LYS A 235 -24.43 -5.17 13.54
C LYS A 235 -24.37 -3.64 13.51
N ILE A 236 -24.04 -3.08 12.34
CA ILE A 236 -24.16 -1.65 12.08
C ILE A 236 -25.65 -1.31 12.26
N VAL A 237 -25.97 -0.51 13.27
CA VAL A 237 -27.35 -0.11 13.56
C VAL A 237 -27.59 1.22 12.84
N LYS A 238 -28.67 1.33 12.06
CA LYS A 238 -29.19 2.64 11.64
C LYS A 238 -29.29 3.55 12.85
N ILE A 239 -28.50 4.61 12.85
CA ILE A 239 -28.79 5.76 13.69
C ILE A 239 -29.79 6.58 12.88
N ASP A 240 -30.94 6.90 13.47
CA ASP A 240 -32.01 7.63 12.79
C ASP A 240 -31.52 9.04 12.37
N ILE A 241 -31.22 9.20 11.09
CA ILE A 241 -30.80 10.47 10.46
C ILE A 241 -32.01 11.38 10.15
N GLU A 242 -33.25 10.93 10.43
CA GLU A 242 -34.50 11.57 9.99
C GLU A 242 -34.78 12.99 10.52
N LYS A 243 -33.88 13.61 11.31
CA LYS A 243 -34.03 14.99 11.81
C LYS A 243 -33.10 16.05 11.21
N LEU A 244 -32.41 15.78 10.11
CA LEU A 244 -31.54 16.77 9.43
C LEU A 244 -32.05 17.18 8.04
N LYS A 245 -33.38 17.33 7.86
CA LYS A 245 -33.89 18.14 6.76
C LYS A 245 -33.67 19.62 7.08
N GLU A 246 -32.47 20.12 6.80
CA GLU A 246 -32.24 21.55 6.77
C GLU A 246 -33.00 22.15 5.57
N LYS A 247 -33.93 23.05 5.89
CA LYS A 247 -34.65 23.83 4.89
C LYS A 247 -33.66 24.84 4.32
N ILE A 248 -33.29 24.66 3.06
CA ILE A 248 -32.67 25.72 2.26
C ILE A 248 -33.68 26.86 2.21
N LYS A 249 -33.40 27.95 2.92
CA LYS A 249 -34.21 29.16 2.90
C LYS A 249 -33.68 30.09 1.81
N PRO A 250 -34.53 30.71 0.99
CA PRO A 250 -34.10 31.67 0.00
C PRO A 250 -34.13 33.07 0.62
N GLU A 251 -32.95 33.65 0.86
CA GLU A 251 -32.59 35.10 0.83
C GLU A 251 -31.40 35.39 1.76
N VAL A 252 -30.24 34.80 1.42
CA VAL A 252 -29.03 34.94 2.22
C VAL A 252 -28.30 36.25 1.88
N LYS A 253 -28.04 37.11 2.88
CA LYS A 253 -27.22 38.31 2.71
C LYS A 253 -25.74 37.93 2.54
N GLY A 254 -25.12 38.38 1.44
CA GLY A 254 -23.67 38.31 1.26
C GLY A 254 -22.94 39.42 2.02
N GLU A 255 -21.73 39.11 2.51
CA GLU A 255 -20.85 40.07 3.18
C GLU A 255 -19.48 40.08 2.49
N PHE A 256 -18.89 41.27 2.35
CA PHE A 256 -17.55 41.41 1.80
C PHE A 256 -16.52 40.82 2.77
N GLU A 257 -15.59 40.03 2.25
CA GLU A 257 -14.50 39.44 3.03
C GLU A 257 -13.18 40.17 2.73
N PRO A 258 -12.66 41.00 3.64
CA PRO A 258 -11.44 41.75 3.41
C PRO A 258 -10.21 40.89 3.08
N ASN A 259 -10.05 39.74 3.74
CA ASN A 259 -8.94 38.80 3.48
C ASN A 259 -9.30 37.72 2.43
N LYS A 260 -10.13 38.08 1.44
CA LYS A 260 -10.67 37.16 0.42
C LYS A 260 -9.66 36.21 -0.25
N SER A 261 -8.42 36.63 -0.48
CA SER A 261 -7.41 35.77 -1.10
C SER A 261 -7.03 34.60 -0.20
N GLU A 262 -6.84 34.85 1.10
CA GLU A 262 -6.55 33.79 2.08
C GLU A 262 -7.76 32.84 2.22
N ILE A 263 -8.97 33.40 2.24
CA ILE A 263 -10.20 32.60 2.33
C ILE A 263 -10.43 31.77 1.06
N ALA A 264 -10.09 32.29 -0.13
CA ALA A 264 -10.17 31.53 -1.37
C ALA A 264 -9.24 30.30 -1.36
N GLU A 265 -8.01 30.43 -0.82
CA GLU A 265 -7.09 29.29 -0.65
C GLU A 265 -7.65 28.25 0.32
N VAL A 266 -8.25 28.70 1.44
CA VAL A 266 -8.92 27.81 2.40
C VAL A 266 -10.04 27.02 1.74
N LEU A 267 -10.88 27.66 0.92
CA LEU A 267 -11.98 27.00 0.21
C LEU A 267 -11.45 25.96 -0.79
N GLN A 268 -10.38 26.27 -1.52
CA GLN A 268 -9.77 25.32 -2.46
C GLN A 268 -9.26 24.05 -1.75
N ILE A 269 -8.63 24.22 -0.58
CA ILE A 269 -8.20 23.09 0.26
C ILE A 269 -9.41 22.28 0.73
N GLY A 270 -10.48 22.97 1.16
CA GLY A 270 -11.74 22.35 1.55
C GLY A 270 -12.35 21.48 0.44
N ILE A 271 -12.49 22.02 -0.78
CA ILE A 271 -13.05 21.31 -1.94
C ILE A 271 -12.32 19.98 -2.21
N GLU A 272 -10.98 20.01 -2.20
CA GLU A 272 -10.19 18.80 -2.42
C GLU A 272 -10.32 17.81 -1.26
N SER A 273 -10.49 18.30 -0.02
CA SER A 273 -10.76 17.47 1.15
C SER A 273 -12.11 16.76 1.02
N GLU A 274 -13.19 17.50 0.70
CA GLU A 274 -14.54 16.95 0.54
C GLU A 274 -14.60 15.91 -0.58
N LYS A 275 -13.95 16.19 -1.71
CA LYS A 275 -13.85 15.25 -2.83
C LYS A 275 -13.19 13.94 -2.42
N LYS A 276 -12.10 14.00 -1.63
CA LYS A 276 -11.42 12.80 -1.12
C LYS A 276 -12.29 12.05 -0.11
N ALA A 277 -13.02 12.74 0.75
CA ALA A 277 -13.96 12.12 1.68
C ALA A 277 -15.08 11.40 0.93
N TYR A 278 -15.70 12.04 -0.07
CA TYR A 278 -16.68 11.44 -0.98
C TYR A 278 -16.17 10.11 -1.60
N GLU A 279 -14.98 10.12 -2.19
CA GLU A 279 -14.41 8.92 -2.82
C GLU A 279 -14.17 7.78 -1.81
N ARG A 280 -13.76 8.11 -0.57
CA ARG A 280 -13.57 7.12 0.50
C ARG A 280 -14.91 6.52 0.92
N TYR A 281 -15.95 7.32 1.11
CA TYR A 281 -17.27 6.82 1.48
C TYR A 281 -17.90 5.97 0.39
N LYS A 282 -17.75 6.33 -0.89
CA LYS A 282 -18.17 5.45 -2.00
C LYS A 282 -17.48 4.07 -1.94
N LYS A 283 -16.17 4.04 -1.67
CA LYS A 283 -15.43 2.78 -1.50
C LYS A 283 -15.89 1.98 -0.28
N LEU A 284 -16.19 2.64 0.84
CA LEU A 284 -16.75 2.00 2.03
C LEU A 284 -18.13 1.39 1.75
N ALA A 285 -19.00 2.13 1.04
CA ALA A 285 -20.33 1.65 0.65
C ALA A 285 -20.28 0.41 -0.24
N GLU A 286 -19.34 0.35 -1.20
CA GLU A 286 -19.14 -0.79 -2.10
C GLU A 286 -18.61 -2.03 -1.38
N LYS A 287 -17.81 -1.85 -0.33
CA LYS A 287 -17.11 -2.94 0.37
C LYS A 287 -17.92 -3.55 1.51
N ILE A 288 -18.90 -2.83 2.06
CA ILE A 288 -19.73 -3.34 3.14
C ILE A 288 -20.86 -4.22 2.58
N ASP A 289 -20.83 -5.51 2.93
CA ASP A 289 -21.86 -6.49 2.51
C ASP A 289 -23.25 -6.22 3.09
N ASP A 290 -23.31 -5.53 4.24
CA ASP A 290 -24.55 -5.20 4.91
C ASP A 290 -25.26 -4.04 4.20
N LYS A 291 -26.45 -4.31 3.64
CA LYS A 291 -27.21 -3.30 2.88
C LYS A 291 -27.51 -2.03 3.68
N GLU A 292 -27.68 -2.17 4.99
CA GLU A 292 -27.95 -1.05 5.89
C GLU A 292 -26.68 -0.21 6.10
N GLY A 293 -25.54 -0.85 6.39
CA GLY A 293 -24.24 -0.21 6.45
C GLY A 293 -23.80 0.43 5.14
N SER A 294 -23.97 -0.25 4.00
CA SER A 294 -23.66 0.27 2.66
C SER A 294 -24.42 1.58 2.41
N LYS A 295 -25.73 1.60 2.70
CA LYS A 295 -26.58 2.79 2.55
C LYS A 295 -26.11 3.97 3.41
N ILE A 296 -25.63 3.73 4.63
CA ILE A 296 -25.09 4.80 5.49
C ILE A 296 -23.92 5.51 4.82
N PHE A 297 -22.99 4.76 4.22
CA PHE A 297 -21.84 5.34 3.53
C PHE A 297 -22.21 5.97 2.19
N GLU A 298 -23.25 5.50 1.51
CA GLU A 298 -23.81 6.21 0.35
C GLU A 298 -24.39 7.58 0.76
N GLU A 299 -25.09 7.64 1.88
CA GLU A 299 -25.66 8.89 2.41
C GLU A 299 -24.56 9.88 2.82
N LEU A 300 -23.53 9.42 3.55
CA LEU A 300 -22.35 10.24 3.90
C LEU A 300 -21.62 10.75 2.66
N ALA A 301 -21.43 9.90 1.63
CA ALA A 301 -20.84 10.34 0.38
C ALA A 301 -21.66 11.48 -0.25
N GLU A 302 -22.98 11.33 -0.35
CA GLU A 302 -23.82 12.38 -0.91
C GLU A 302 -23.88 13.66 -0.05
N GLU A 303 -23.61 13.58 1.26
CA GLU A 303 -23.40 14.76 2.13
C GLU A 303 -22.10 15.48 1.76
N GLU A 304 -20.95 14.79 1.66
CA GLU A 304 -19.69 15.44 1.25
C GLU A 304 -19.75 16.02 -0.14
N ARG A 305 -20.50 15.38 -1.05
CA ARG A 305 -20.72 15.94 -2.38
C ARG A 305 -21.50 17.25 -2.34
N LYS A 306 -22.42 17.43 -1.38
CA LYS A 306 -23.11 18.71 -1.18
C LYS A 306 -22.18 19.74 -0.57
N HIS A 307 -21.38 19.38 0.42
CA HIS A 307 -20.36 20.26 1.01
C HIS A 307 -19.38 20.77 -0.05
N GLN A 308 -18.88 19.86 -0.91
CA GLN A 308 -18.03 20.19 -2.04
C GLN A 308 -18.68 21.27 -2.94
N ARG A 309 -19.96 21.09 -3.31
CA ARG A 309 -20.68 22.06 -4.15
C ARG A 309 -20.85 23.42 -3.46
N ILE A 310 -21.19 23.41 -2.18
CA ILE A 310 -21.29 24.64 -1.38
C ILE A 310 -19.96 25.39 -1.38
N LEU A 311 -18.85 24.69 -1.17
CA LEU A 311 -17.51 25.28 -1.21
C LEU A 311 -17.12 25.77 -2.61
N GLU A 312 -17.48 25.06 -3.67
CA GLU A 312 -17.27 25.48 -5.06
C GLU A 312 -18.04 26.77 -5.39
N ASP A 313 -19.30 26.86 -4.96
CA ASP A 313 -20.14 28.04 -5.13
C ASP A 313 -19.58 29.24 -4.35
N GLU A 314 -19.14 29.03 -3.10
CA GLU A 314 -18.53 30.09 -2.30
C GLU A 314 -17.15 30.49 -2.82
N PHE A 315 -16.37 29.55 -3.35
CA PHE A 315 -15.11 29.85 -4.03
C PHE A 315 -15.33 30.74 -5.25
N TYR A 316 -16.39 30.47 -6.03
CA TYR A 316 -16.79 31.33 -7.13
C TYR A 316 -17.22 32.73 -6.63
N ASN A 317 -18.05 32.82 -5.59
CA ASN A 317 -18.52 34.09 -5.05
C ASN A 317 -17.37 34.95 -4.51
N ILE A 318 -16.46 34.36 -3.72
CA ILE A 318 -15.35 35.11 -3.15
C ILE A 318 -14.33 35.55 -4.23
N SER A 319 -14.07 34.70 -5.22
CA SER A 319 -13.11 35.02 -6.30
C SER A 319 -13.61 36.12 -7.22
N ASN A 320 -14.90 36.13 -7.55
CA ASN A 320 -15.47 37.06 -8.53
C ASN A 320 -16.08 38.30 -7.89
N LYS A 321 -16.69 38.18 -6.71
CA LYS A 321 -17.43 39.26 -6.04
C LYS A 321 -16.75 39.74 -4.76
N GLY A 322 -15.78 38.99 -4.24
CA GLY A 322 -15.14 39.30 -2.96
C GLY A 322 -16.06 39.12 -1.75
N MET A 323 -17.12 38.33 -1.91
CA MET A 323 -18.16 38.16 -0.89
C MET A 323 -18.36 36.68 -0.57
N ILE A 324 -18.64 36.39 0.70
CA ILE A 324 -19.21 35.10 1.12
C ILE A 324 -20.71 35.29 1.31
N ILE A 325 -21.49 34.30 0.86
CA ILE A 325 -22.94 34.29 0.93
C ILE A 325 -23.36 33.13 1.81
N TRP A 326 -23.60 33.40 3.09
CA TRP A 326 -23.98 32.36 4.05
C TRP A 326 -24.83 32.87 5.21
N GLY A 327 -25.86 32.13 5.60
CA GLY A 327 -26.79 32.52 6.65
C GLY A 327 -28.26 32.25 6.32
N ASP A 328 -29.14 32.67 7.25
CA ASP A 328 -30.57 32.35 7.31
C ASP A 328 -31.38 32.52 6.03
#